data_AF-A0A3M1ITL6-F1
#
_entry.id   AF-A0A3M1ITL6-F1
#
_cell.length_a   1.000
_cell.length_b   1.000
_cell.length_c   1.000
_cell.angle_alpha   90.00
_cell.angle_beta   90.00
_cell.angle_gamma   90.00
#
_symmetry.space_group_name_H-M   'P 1'
#
loop_
_entity.id
_entity.type
_entity.pdbx_description
1 polymer ?
#
loop_
_entity_poly.entity_id
_entity_poly.type
_entity_poly.pdbx_seq_one_letter_code
_entity_poly.pdbx_strand_id
1 'polypeptide(L)'
;MMTILAANTQMPSLGCLSLTGAEKLVLAFLWTGGGEDGTHYSFAAISAGTGLSRDDVRECCRSLAGNGLAVFNKGLWRWDGSGPAGAGYAAKTDLPHGLRQEIAALTEATISLGLIDVHDGYY
;
A
#
# COMPACT_ATOMS: atom_id res chain seq x y z
N MET A 1 -25.45 11.10 -34.49
CA MET A 1 -25.58 11.72 -33.16
C MET A 1 -25.44 10.60 -32.13
N MET A 2 -24.21 10.30 -31.72
CA MET A 2 -23.90 9.18 -30.82
C MET A 2 -23.54 9.78 -29.46
N THR A 3 -24.45 9.68 -28.51
CA THR A 3 -24.27 10.15 -27.14
C THR A 3 -23.37 9.16 -26.41
N ILE A 4 -22.09 9.51 -26.23
CA ILE A 4 -21.23 8.81 -25.29
C ILE A 4 -21.72 9.20 -23.90
N LEU A 5 -22.46 8.28 -23.27
CA LEU A 5 -22.69 8.29 -21.83
C LEU A 5 -21.31 8.21 -21.17
N ALA A 6 -20.76 9.37 -20.78
CA ALA A 6 -19.70 9.42 -19.79
C ALA A 6 -20.27 8.73 -18.55
N ALA A 7 -19.86 7.48 -18.32
CA ALA A 7 -20.08 6.81 -17.07
C ALA A 7 -19.53 7.74 -15.99
N ASN A 8 -20.44 8.39 -15.28
CA ASN A 8 -20.14 9.13 -14.07
C ASN A 8 -19.82 8.07 -13.00
N THR A 9 -18.67 7.40 -13.15
CA THR A 9 -18.05 6.62 -12.10
C THR A 9 -17.59 7.63 -11.07
N GLN A 10 -18.51 8.00 -10.20
CA GLN A 10 -18.26 8.65 -8.94
C GLN A 10 -17.24 7.76 -8.22
N MET A 11 -15.96 8.13 -8.35
CA MET A 11 -14.89 7.26 -7.89
C MET A 11 -14.96 7.16 -6.37
N PRO A 12 -14.73 5.97 -5.81
CA PRO A 12 -14.69 5.82 -4.38
C PRO A 12 -13.56 6.68 -3.82
N SER A 13 -13.88 7.66 -2.96
CA SER A 13 -12.89 8.31 -2.10
C SER A 13 -12.46 7.32 -1.01
N LEU A 14 -11.29 7.50 -0.41
CA LEU A 14 -10.91 6.75 0.79
C LEU A 14 -11.93 6.92 1.92
N GLY A 15 -12.73 7.99 1.90
CA GLY A 15 -13.83 8.19 2.85
C GLY A 15 -14.99 7.20 2.66
N CYS A 16 -15.18 6.61 1.47
CA CYS A 16 -16.20 5.59 1.25
C CYS A 16 -15.67 4.15 1.38
N LEU A 17 -14.34 3.96 1.27
CA LEU A 17 -13.67 2.71 1.63
C LEU A 17 -13.51 2.71 3.15
N SER A 18 -14.25 1.86 3.86
CA SER A 18 -14.27 1.83 5.33
C SER A 18 -12.98 1.21 5.90
N LEU A 19 -11.83 1.83 5.63
CA LEU A 19 -10.52 1.38 6.09
C LEU A 19 -10.32 1.74 7.57
N THR A 20 -9.87 0.76 8.34
CA THR A 20 -9.39 0.89 9.71
C THR A 20 -8.10 1.72 9.79
N GLY A 21 -7.74 2.15 11.01
CA GLY A 21 -6.48 2.87 11.24
C GLY A 21 -5.25 2.04 10.85
N ALA A 22 -5.26 0.74 11.14
CA ALA A 22 -4.16 -0.17 10.79
C ALA A 22 -4.01 -0.35 9.27
N GLU A 23 -5.12 -0.50 8.55
CA GLU A 23 -5.09 -0.59 7.08
C GLU A 23 -4.57 0.68 6.42
N LYS A 24 -5.00 1.85 6.92
CA LYS A 24 -4.50 3.15 6.47
C LYS A 24 -2.99 3.28 6.66
N LEU A 25 -2.50 2.82 7.80
CA LEU A 25 -1.09 2.87 8.16
C LEU A 25 -0.25 1.89 7.31
N VAL A 26 -0.74 0.69 7.05
CA VAL A 26 -0.13 -0.26 6.11
C VAL A 26 -0.14 0.29 4.68
N LEU A 27 -1.26 0.88 4.23
CA LEU A 27 -1.37 1.46 2.89
C LEU A 27 -0.39 2.62 2.70
N ALA A 28 -0.28 3.51 3.69
CA ALA A 28 0.70 4.59 3.69
C ALA A 28 2.13 4.04 3.57
N PHE A 29 2.48 3.01 4.35
CA PHE A 29 3.80 2.37 4.26
C PHE A 29 4.09 1.74 2.89
N LEU A 30 3.10 1.09 2.29
CA LEU A 30 3.26 0.53 0.94
C LEU A 30 3.41 1.63 -0.13
N TRP A 31 2.77 2.78 0.10
CA TRP A 31 2.83 3.94 -0.80
C TRP A 31 4.16 4.67 -0.73
N THR A 32 4.75 4.84 0.47
CA THR A 32 6.03 5.56 0.66
C THR A 32 7.17 4.96 -0.14
N GLY A 33 7.19 3.64 -0.30
CA GLY A 33 8.34 2.94 -0.85
C GLY A 33 8.10 2.17 -2.15
N GLY A 34 6.83 1.99 -2.56
CA GLY A 34 6.46 1.19 -3.74
C GLY A 34 5.57 1.90 -4.76
N GLY A 35 5.14 3.15 -4.51
CA GLY A 35 4.16 3.85 -5.33
C GLY A 35 4.57 4.12 -6.78
N GLU A 36 5.87 4.22 -7.08
CA GLU A 36 6.39 4.46 -8.44
C GLU A 36 7.24 3.29 -8.99
N ASP A 37 8.02 2.60 -8.15
CA ASP A 37 8.98 1.58 -8.60
C ASP A 37 8.44 0.14 -8.55
N GLY A 38 7.18 -0.07 -8.12
CA GLY A 38 6.61 -1.42 -8.01
C GLY A 38 7.29 -2.28 -6.94
N THR A 39 7.93 -1.65 -5.96
CA THR A 39 8.61 -2.31 -4.84
C THR A 39 7.61 -3.08 -3.99
N HIS A 40 7.87 -4.37 -3.79
CA HIS A 40 7.05 -5.23 -2.94
C HIS A 40 7.75 -5.42 -1.60
N TYR A 41 7.02 -5.17 -0.51
CA TYR A 41 7.52 -5.32 0.85
C TYR A 41 7.11 -6.67 1.45
N SER A 42 8.09 -7.35 2.05
CA SER A 42 7.80 -8.53 2.87
C SER A 42 6.99 -8.15 4.10
N PHE A 43 6.23 -9.10 4.67
CA PHE A 43 5.50 -8.86 5.92
C PHE A 43 6.41 -8.44 7.09
N ALA A 44 7.67 -8.88 7.07
CA ALA A 44 8.65 -8.50 8.06
C ALA A 44 9.00 -7.01 7.97
N ALA A 45 9.23 -6.51 6.75
CA ALA A 45 9.54 -5.11 6.51
C ALA A 45 8.35 -4.21 6.88
N ILE A 46 7.12 -4.59 6.47
CA ILE A 46 5.91 -3.84 6.81
C ILE A 46 5.72 -3.83 8.34
N SER A 47 5.84 -4.97 9.00
CA SER A 47 5.71 -5.06 10.46
C SER A 47 6.75 -4.19 11.19
N ALA A 48 8.00 -4.18 10.72
CA ALA A 48 9.05 -3.33 11.28
C ALA A 48 8.75 -1.84 11.09
N GLY A 49 8.31 -1.43 9.90
CA GLY A 49 8.04 -0.01 9.59
C GLY A 49 6.73 0.53 10.17
N THR A 50 5.78 -0.34 10.52
CA THR A 50 4.46 0.05 11.04
C THR A 50 4.28 -0.20 12.54
N GLY A 51 5.15 -1.00 13.15
CA GLY A 51 5.00 -1.48 14.53
C GLY A 51 3.85 -2.47 14.74
N LEU A 52 3.12 -2.84 13.67
CA LEU A 52 2.02 -3.80 13.74
C LEU A 52 2.54 -5.24 13.82
N SER A 53 1.74 -6.12 14.42
CA SER A 53 2.08 -7.55 14.44
C SER A 53 2.03 -8.13 13.02
N ARG A 54 2.76 -9.22 12.77
CA ARG A 54 2.74 -9.88 11.45
C ARG A 54 1.35 -10.40 11.07
N ASP A 55 0.53 -10.77 12.04
CA ASP A 55 -0.83 -11.25 11.79
C ASP A 55 -1.74 -10.09 11.38
N ASP A 56 -1.67 -8.95 12.07
CA ASP A 56 -2.40 -7.73 11.71
C ASP A 56 -1.99 -7.23 10.31
N VAL A 57 -0.68 -7.23 10.02
CA VAL A 57 -0.14 -6.87 8.70
C VAL A 57 -0.71 -7.77 7.62
N ARG A 58 -0.78 -9.09 7.85
CA ARG A 58 -1.33 -10.04 6.87
C ARG A 58 -2.80 -9.80 6.62
N GLU A 59 -3.58 -9.54 7.67
CA GLU A 59 -4.99 -9.22 7.56
C GLU A 59 -5.21 -7.91 6.80
N CYS A 60 -4.49 -6.85 7.17
CA CYS A 60 -4.54 -5.55 6.50
C CYS A 60 -4.17 -5.68 5.02
N CYS A 61 -3.07 -6.37 4.68
CA CYS A 61 -2.66 -6.54 3.29
C CYS A 61 -3.71 -7.29 2.45
N ARG A 62 -4.35 -8.32 3.01
CA ARG A 62 -5.42 -9.06 2.33
C ARG A 62 -6.66 -8.19 2.11
N SER A 63 -7.05 -7.42 3.12
CA SER A 63 -8.17 -6.50 3.01
C SER A 63 -7.88 -5.40 1.97
N LEU A 64 -6.71 -4.78 2.01
CA LEU A 64 -6.28 -3.79 1.01
C LEU A 64 -6.26 -4.37 -0.41
N ALA A 65 -5.78 -5.60 -0.60
CA ALA A 65 -5.82 -6.27 -1.90
C ALA A 65 -7.26 -6.58 -2.34
N GLY A 66 -8.14 -7.01 -1.43
CA GLY A 66 -9.57 -7.20 -1.69
C GLY A 66 -10.28 -5.90 -2.10
N ASN A 67 -9.83 -4.77 -1.58
CA ASN A 67 -10.29 -3.43 -1.95
C ASN A 67 -9.58 -2.87 -3.21
N GLY A 68 -8.67 -3.62 -3.82
CA GLY A 68 -7.93 -3.21 -5.01
C GLY A 68 -6.91 -2.09 -4.77
N LEU A 69 -6.41 -1.94 -3.55
CA LEU A 69 -5.43 -0.91 -3.15
C LEU A 69 -4.00 -1.44 -3.06
N ALA A 70 -3.83 -2.75 -2.95
CA ALA A 70 -2.53 -3.42 -2.86
C ALA A 70 -2.47 -4.62 -3.80
N VAL A 71 -1.24 -4.98 -4.22
CA VAL A 71 -0.96 -6.11 -5.11
C VAL A 71 -0.02 -7.06 -4.42
N PHE A 72 -0.36 -8.35 -4.46
CA PHE A 72 0.45 -9.41 -3.87
C PHE A 72 1.45 -9.98 -4.89
N ASN A 73 2.66 -10.27 -4.45
CA ASN A 73 3.65 -10.97 -5.26
C ASN A 73 4.41 -12.05 -4.47
N LYS A 74 4.78 -13.13 -5.17
CA LYS A 74 5.51 -14.28 -4.64
C LYS A 74 6.92 -14.31 -5.20
N GLY A 75 7.85 -14.91 -4.45
CA GLY A 75 9.22 -15.10 -4.90
C GLY A 75 10.01 -13.79 -4.90
N LEU A 76 9.74 -12.90 -3.93
CA LEU A 76 10.60 -11.74 -3.69
C LEU A 76 12.01 -12.25 -3.43
N TRP A 77 12.99 -11.62 -4.06
CA TRP A 77 14.40 -11.91 -3.87
C TRP A 77 15.01 -10.87 -2.95
N ARG A 78 15.97 -11.30 -2.13
CA ARG A 78 16.81 -10.36 -1.41
C ARG A 78 17.63 -9.57 -2.41
N TRP A 79 17.87 -8.29 -2.10
CA TRP A 79 18.62 -7.38 -2.98
C TRP A 79 20.07 -7.84 -3.20
N ASP A 80 20.64 -8.60 -2.26
CA ASP A 80 21.99 -9.18 -2.33
C ASP A 80 22.07 -10.48 -3.16
N GLY A 81 20.94 -10.94 -3.72
CA GLY A 81 20.86 -12.19 -4.48
C GLY A 81 21.03 -13.45 -3.65
N SER A 82 21.10 -13.35 -2.31
CA SER A 82 21.35 -14.50 -1.41
C SER A 82 20.20 -15.51 -1.35
N GLY A 83 19.05 -15.20 -1.96
CA GLY A 83 17.94 -16.13 -2.12
C GLY A 83 16.57 -15.45 -2.10
N PRO A 84 15.50 -16.24 -2.19
CA PRO A 84 14.14 -15.73 -2.06
C PRO A 84 13.91 -15.19 -0.63
N ALA A 85 13.56 -13.91 -0.53
CA ALA A 85 13.03 -13.23 0.65
C ALA A 85 11.58 -13.66 0.99
N GLY A 86 10.88 -14.31 0.06
CA GLY A 86 9.56 -14.89 0.28
C GLY A 86 8.46 -14.24 -0.55
N ALA A 87 7.45 -13.67 0.10
CA ALA A 87 6.30 -13.04 -0.56
C ALA A 87 5.96 -11.71 0.13
N GLY A 88 5.27 -10.83 -0.58
CA GLY A 88 4.98 -9.49 -0.08
C GLY A 88 3.93 -8.75 -0.87
N TYR A 89 3.74 -7.48 -0.51
CA TYR A 89 2.73 -6.61 -1.08
C TYR A 89 3.35 -5.30 -1.56
N ALA A 90 2.81 -4.74 -2.64
CA ALA A 90 3.07 -3.39 -3.09
C ALA A 90 1.76 -2.60 -3.08
N ALA A 91 1.85 -1.27 -2.97
CA ALA A 91 0.71 -0.42 -3.28
C ALA A 91 0.36 -0.55 -4.77
N LYS A 92 -0.93 -0.47 -5.10
CA LYS A 92 -1.37 -0.46 -6.50
C LYS A 92 -1.07 0.91 -7.12
N THR A 93 -0.35 0.94 -8.24
CA THR A 93 0.15 2.20 -8.84
C THR A 93 -0.78 2.79 -9.90
N ASP A 94 -1.63 1.96 -10.52
CA ASP A 94 -2.65 2.34 -11.51
C ASP A 94 -3.95 2.87 -10.87
N LEU A 95 -3.87 3.38 -9.63
CA LEU A 95 -5.00 4.01 -8.97
C LEU A 95 -5.39 5.34 -9.63
N PRO A 96 -6.67 5.74 -9.58
CA PRO A 96 -7.08 7.02 -10.11
C PRO A 96 -6.41 8.21 -9.40
N HIS A 97 -6.18 9.31 -10.11
CA HIS A 97 -5.39 10.45 -9.59
C HIS A 97 -5.93 11.02 -8.27
N GLY A 98 -7.26 11.15 -8.12
CA GLY A 98 -7.86 11.63 -6.87
C GLY A 98 -7.53 10.73 -5.67
N LEU A 99 -7.62 9.42 -5.85
CA LEU A 99 -7.28 8.45 -4.80
C LEU A 99 -5.78 8.49 -4.47
N ARG A 100 -4.91 8.69 -5.47
CA ARG A 100 -3.47 8.87 -5.26
C ARG A 100 -3.16 10.10 -4.40
N GLN A 101 -3.85 11.22 -4.62
CA GLN A 101 -3.68 12.42 -3.80
C GLN A 101 -4.14 12.18 -2.36
N GLU A 102 -5.26 11.48 -2.16
CA GLU A 102 -5.75 11.15 -0.82
C GLU A 102 -4.79 10.22 -0.06
N ILE A 103 -4.26 9.19 -0.73
CA ILE A 103 -3.24 8.30 -0.14
C ILE A 103 -1.95 9.07 0.15
N ALA A 104 -1.51 9.97 -0.74
CA ALA A 104 -0.35 10.80 -0.51
C ALA A 104 -0.51 11.70 0.72
N ALA A 105 -1.66 12.38 0.87
CA ALA A 105 -1.95 13.21 2.04
C ALA A 105 -2.01 12.39 3.34
N LEU A 106 -2.61 11.18 3.29
CA LEU A 106 -2.61 10.25 4.42
C LEU A 106 -1.17 9.84 4.79
N THR A 107 -0.35 9.58 3.79
CA THR A 107 1.04 9.16 3.96
C THR A 107 1.86 10.27 4.63
N GLU A 108 1.77 11.51 4.13
CA GLU A 108 2.41 12.68 4.73
C GLU A 108 1.99 12.89 6.19
N ALA A 109 0.69 12.77 6.48
CA ALA A 109 0.18 12.88 7.84
C ALA A 109 0.75 11.77 8.76
N THR A 110 0.84 10.54 8.25
CA THR A 110 1.32 9.40 9.03
C THR A 110 2.82 9.50 9.34
N ILE A 111 3.61 9.98 8.37
CA ILE A 111 5.04 10.30 8.56
C ILE A 111 5.21 11.44 9.56
N SER A 112 4.43 12.53 9.42
CA SER A 112 4.52 13.69 10.32
C SER A 112 4.16 13.35 11.77
N LEU A 113 3.33 12.32 11.99
CA LEU A 113 2.98 11.81 13.31
C LEU A 113 4.02 10.80 13.85
N GLY A 114 5.04 10.44 13.07
CA GLY A 114 6.05 9.45 13.46
C GLY A 114 5.50 8.04 13.59
N LEU A 115 4.38 7.74 12.90
CA LEU A 115 3.68 6.46 13.00
C LEU A 115 4.24 5.41 12.02
N ILE A 116 5.04 5.85 11.05
CA ILE A 116 5.76 4.99 10.13
C ILE A 116 7.24 5.33 10.20
N ASP A 117 8.07 4.30 10.35
CA ASP A 117 9.51 4.42 10.17
C ASP A 117 9.85 4.09 8.71
N VAL A 118 10.16 5.13 7.93
CA VAL A 118 10.62 4.99 6.55
C VAL A 118 12.11 4.65 6.61
N HIS A 119 12.42 3.40 6.93
CA HIS A 119 13.77 2.92 6.80
C HIS A 119 14.13 2.88 5.30
N ASP A 120 15.05 3.74 4.85
CA ASP A 120 15.74 3.66 3.55
C ASP A 120 16.56 2.35 3.38
N GLY A 121 16.54 1.47 4.38
CA GLY A 121 17.20 0.17 4.40
C GLY A 121 16.32 -0.93 3.81
N TYR A 122 16.47 -1.13 2.50
CA TYR A 122 16.03 -2.34 1.79
C TYR A 122 16.48 -3.62 2.54
N TYR A 123 15.52 -4.51 2.87
CA TYR A 123 15.77 -5.88 3.39
C TYR A 123 15.20 -6.93 2.44
#